data_AF-A0A1Q9YEM7-F1
#
_entry.id   AF-A0A1Q9YEM7-F1
#
_cell.length_a   1.000
_cell.length_b   1.000
_cell.length_c   1.000
_cell.angle_alpha   90.00
_cell.angle_beta   90.00
_cell.angle_gamma   90.00
#
_symmetry.space_group_name_H-M   'P 1'
#
loop_
_entity.id
_entity.type
_entity.pdbx_description
1 polymer ?
#
loop_
_entity_poly.entity_id
_entity_poly.type
_entity_poly.pdbx_seq_one_letter_code
_entity_poly.pdbx_strand_id
1 'polypeptide(L)'
;MSFPKDFLWGGAVAANQCEGAYLEDGKGLSVPDMLLGGDVNTPRTFLPKTDETAFYPSHEAIDFYHHYAEDIKLFAEMGFNTFRLSINWGRIFPNGDDEEPNEEGLAFYDRVFDECEKYGIQPLVTLCHYEIPWAIVTKYGGFSNRKVIDLFVKYAVTCFKRYKHKVKYWLTFNEINIACMDEGGIGNLYGLGIMEDEDINADHRIPLTELKSNPQRTFEALHNEFVASALAVKAGHEINPDFVIGNMIAHVTVYPLTPNPKDVLAAFDEDNLKNNFCGDIQVRGEYPKYIFRYFKENGIDPSFITEEDKKILKEGTVDMYTFSYYQSGCVTTGEDAEMTQGNLLKSAKNPYLKASDWGWQIDPDGLRYTIDKLRDRYPHTPLMVVENGFGAFDTVEEDGSIHDPYRIDYFRPHIKAMGEAIDDGAPLIGYTTWGPIDLVSAGTGQYAKRYGFIYVDRHDDGTGDFSRKKKDSFDWYKKVIASNGEDID
;
A
#
# COMPACT_ATOMS: atom_id res chain seq x y z
N MET A 1 9.34 -25.02 -11.18
CA MET A 1 8.56 -24.40 -10.09
C MET A 1 7.13 -24.35 -10.60
N SER A 2 6.16 -24.86 -9.86
CA SER A 2 4.77 -24.86 -10.33
C SER A 2 3.92 -24.03 -9.39
N PHE A 3 3.64 -22.79 -9.78
CA PHE A 3 2.60 -22.01 -9.11
C PHE A 3 1.25 -22.73 -9.22
N PRO A 4 0.32 -22.52 -8.27
CA PRO A 4 -1.06 -22.99 -8.40
C PRO A 4 -1.65 -22.64 -9.78
N LYS A 5 -2.52 -23.49 -10.32
CA LYS A 5 -3.10 -23.26 -11.66
C LYS A 5 -3.99 -22.01 -11.72
N ASP A 6 -4.56 -21.66 -10.59
CA ASP A 6 -5.43 -20.52 -10.34
C ASP A 6 -4.70 -19.38 -9.61
N PHE A 7 -3.36 -19.35 -9.68
CA PHE A 7 -2.55 -18.29 -9.07
C PHE A 7 -2.92 -16.93 -9.68
N LEU A 8 -3.15 -15.94 -8.80
CA LEU A 8 -3.58 -14.61 -9.18
C LEU A 8 -2.38 -13.76 -9.61
N TRP A 9 -2.08 -13.73 -10.90
CA TRP A 9 -1.06 -12.88 -11.51
C TRP A 9 -1.63 -11.54 -11.94
N GLY A 10 -1.00 -10.46 -11.49
CA GLY A 10 -1.41 -9.14 -11.91
C GLY A 10 -0.46 -8.02 -11.50
N GLY A 11 -1.04 -6.85 -11.31
CA GLY A 11 -0.37 -5.64 -10.89
C GLY A 11 -1.29 -4.76 -10.05
N ALA A 12 -0.69 -3.84 -9.31
CA ALA A 12 -1.33 -3.00 -8.31
C ALA A 12 -1.07 -1.52 -8.56
N VAL A 13 -2.11 -0.71 -8.42
CA VAL A 13 -2.05 0.76 -8.40
C VAL A 13 -2.83 1.30 -7.19
N ALA A 14 -2.63 2.57 -6.87
CA ALA A 14 -3.45 3.31 -5.92
C ALA A 14 -4.08 4.51 -6.62
N ALA A 15 -5.35 4.80 -6.31
CA ALA A 15 -6.13 5.83 -6.97
C ALA A 15 -5.44 7.20 -6.93
N ASN A 16 -4.92 7.62 -5.77
CA ASN A 16 -4.20 8.89 -5.64
C ASN A 16 -2.90 8.99 -6.47
N GLN A 17 -2.35 7.87 -6.93
CA GLN A 17 -1.10 7.81 -7.69
C GLN A 17 -1.31 7.64 -9.20
N CYS A 18 -2.51 7.24 -9.63
CA CYS A 18 -2.80 7.00 -11.05
C CYS A 18 -4.01 7.75 -11.60
N GLU A 19 -5.09 7.96 -10.83
CA GLU A 19 -6.36 8.45 -11.39
C GLU A 19 -6.29 9.88 -11.92
N GLY A 20 -5.75 10.82 -11.16
CA GLY A 20 -5.88 12.24 -11.47
C GLY A 20 -7.32 12.73 -11.28
N ALA A 21 -7.76 13.68 -12.12
CA ALA A 21 -9.14 14.18 -12.12
C ALA A 21 -9.64 14.55 -10.71
N TYR A 22 -8.78 15.25 -9.95
CA TYR A 22 -8.88 15.31 -8.48
C TYR A 22 -10.10 16.06 -7.92
N LEU A 23 -10.80 16.85 -8.76
CA LEU A 23 -12.06 17.53 -8.43
C LEU A 23 -13.18 17.25 -9.44
N GLU A 24 -12.94 16.37 -10.41
CA GLU A 24 -13.95 16.04 -11.41
C GLU A 24 -15.08 15.21 -10.81
N ASP A 25 -16.26 15.35 -11.39
CA ASP A 25 -17.45 14.59 -11.02
C ASP A 25 -17.77 14.60 -9.51
N GLY A 26 -17.46 15.74 -8.86
CA GLY A 26 -17.78 15.98 -7.46
C GLY A 26 -16.82 15.34 -6.46
N LYS A 27 -15.66 14.82 -6.89
CA LYS A 27 -14.63 14.33 -5.96
C LYS A 27 -14.21 15.43 -4.97
N GLY A 28 -14.18 15.08 -3.69
CA GLY A 28 -13.63 15.92 -2.63
C GLY A 28 -12.11 15.82 -2.49
N LEU A 29 -11.50 16.78 -1.80
CA LEU A 29 -10.08 16.73 -1.46
C LEU A 29 -9.80 15.57 -0.52
N SER A 30 -8.71 14.86 -0.79
CA SER A 30 -8.15 13.81 0.06
C SER A 30 -6.76 14.21 0.56
N VAL A 31 -6.23 13.50 1.56
CA VAL A 31 -4.89 13.77 2.13
C VAL A 31 -3.80 13.95 1.04
N PRO A 32 -3.67 13.08 0.02
CA PRO A 32 -2.67 13.23 -1.04
C PRO A 32 -2.79 14.53 -1.84
N ASP A 33 -4.00 15.08 -1.97
CA ASP A 33 -4.26 16.33 -2.70
C ASP A 33 -3.70 17.57 -1.98
N MET A 34 -3.29 17.41 -0.72
CA MET A 34 -2.65 18.45 0.10
C MET A 34 -1.13 18.36 0.09
N LEU A 35 -0.56 17.44 -0.70
CA LEU A 35 0.85 17.07 -0.64
C LEU A 35 1.59 17.35 -1.94
N LEU A 36 2.62 18.17 -1.83
CA LEU A 36 3.47 18.54 -2.95
C LEU A 36 4.50 17.44 -3.24
N GLY A 37 5.02 17.49 -4.47
CA GLY A 37 6.15 16.66 -4.89
C GLY A 37 7.44 17.01 -4.14
N GLY A 38 8.31 16.02 -3.97
CA GLY A 38 9.69 16.13 -3.52
C GLY A 38 10.63 15.45 -4.52
N ASP A 39 11.83 15.10 -4.06
CA ASP A 39 12.82 14.34 -4.84
C ASP A 39 13.66 13.43 -3.92
N VAL A 40 14.70 12.80 -4.45
CA VAL A 40 15.59 11.90 -3.68
C VAL A 40 16.32 12.61 -2.52
N ASN A 41 16.50 13.92 -2.61
CA ASN A 41 17.18 14.77 -1.62
C ASN A 41 16.22 15.68 -0.84
N THR A 42 15.03 15.96 -1.39
CA THR A 42 14.04 16.88 -0.81
C THR A 42 12.77 16.11 -0.41
N PRO A 43 12.40 16.04 0.88
CA PRO A 43 11.17 15.36 1.29
C PRO A 43 9.94 16.03 0.69
N ARG A 44 8.87 15.26 0.52
CA ARG A 44 7.56 15.82 0.21
C ARG A 44 7.14 16.80 1.30
N THR A 45 6.36 17.80 0.90
CA THR A 45 5.83 18.81 1.82
C THR A 45 4.32 18.79 1.83
N PHE A 46 3.77 19.07 3.00
CA PHE A 46 2.36 19.30 3.22
C PHE A 46 2.06 20.80 3.20
N LEU A 47 0.91 21.18 2.64
CA LEU A 47 0.39 22.52 2.71
C LEU A 47 -1.12 22.48 3.05
N PRO A 48 -1.55 23.05 4.19
CA PRO A 48 -2.95 23.00 4.64
C PRO A 48 -3.97 23.60 3.67
N LYS A 49 -3.53 24.49 2.79
CA LYS A 49 -4.34 25.16 1.78
C LYS A 49 -3.68 24.98 0.43
N THR A 50 -4.43 24.47 -0.53
CA THR A 50 -3.89 24.25 -1.88
C THR A 50 -3.44 25.57 -2.51
N ASP A 51 -2.28 25.53 -3.15
CA ASP A 51 -1.71 26.62 -3.95
C ASP A 51 -1.85 26.26 -5.43
N GLU A 52 -2.74 26.94 -6.16
CA GLU A 52 -3.01 26.64 -7.58
C GLU A 52 -1.78 26.73 -8.49
N THR A 53 -0.69 27.37 -8.03
CA THR A 53 0.57 27.49 -8.78
C THR A 53 1.58 26.38 -8.45
N ALA A 54 1.29 25.55 -7.46
CA ALA A 54 2.17 24.50 -6.99
C ALA A 54 1.87 23.15 -7.66
N PHE A 55 2.91 22.32 -7.76
CA PHE A 55 2.78 20.97 -8.29
C PHE A 55 2.34 19.98 -7.21
N TYR A 56 1.12 19.47 -7.35
CA TYR A 56 0.55 18.38 -6.57
C TYR A 56 0.50 17.12 -7.43
N PRO A 57 1.36 16.12 -7.16
CA PRO A 57 1.47 14.96 -8.03
C PRO A 57 0.15 14.19 -8.23
N SER A 58 -0.70 14.11 -7.20
CA SER A 58 -1.98 13.38 -7.27
C SER A 58 -3.05 14.07 -8.11
N HIS A 59 -2.91 15.38 -8.41
CA HIS A 59 -3.97 16.15 -9.05
C HIS A 59 -4.27 15.67 -10.47
N GLU A 60 -3.20 15.37 -11.22
CA GLU A 60 -3.27 14.81 -12.57
C GLU A 60 -2.79 13.35 -12.62
N ALA A 61 -1.83 12.97 -11.77
CA ALA A 61 -1.24 11.63 -11.76
C ALA A 61 -0.87 11.14 -13.17
N ILE A 62 -1.40 10.00 -13.63
CA ILE A 62 -1.22 9.54 -15.01
C ILE A 62 -2.52 9.58 -15.81
N ASP A 63 -3.51 10.31 -15.32
CA ASP A 63 -4.82 10.46 -15.94
C ASP A 63 -5.55 9.13 -16.21
N PHE A 64 -5.38 8.15 -15.32
CA PHE A 64 -6.10 6.87 -15.41
C PHE A 64 -7.61 7.07 -15.38
N TYR A 65 -8.13 8.14 -14.76
CA TYR A 65 -9.57 8.44 -14.74
C TYR A 65 -10.17 8.48 -16.16
N HIS A 66 -9.44 9.08 -17.10
CA HIS A 66 -9.87 9.17 -18.50
C HIS A 66 -9.33 8.01 -19.37
N HIS A 67 -8.21 7.40 -18.98
CA HIS A 67 -7.51 6.38 -19.77
C HIS A 67 -7.70 4.92 -19.28
N TYR A 68 -8.52 4.67 -18.25
CA TYR A 68 -8.66 3.35 -17.62
C TYR A 68 -8.91 2.22 -18.62
N ALA A 69 -9.70 2.47 -19.68
CA ALA A 69 -10.02 1.43 -20.65
C ALA A 69 -8.85 1.05 -21.55
N GLU A 70 -7.97 2.01 -21.88
CA GLU A 70 -6.72 1.73 -22.59
C GLU A 70 -5.75 0.97 -21.68
N ASP A 71 -5.62 1.40 -20.43
CA ASP A 71 -4.71 0.82 -19.45
C ASP A 71 -5.10 -0.62 -19.11
N ILE A 72 -6.38 -0.89 -18.83
CA ILE A 72 -6.89 -2.24 -18.55
C ILE A 72 -6.72 -3.17 -19.76
N LYS A 73 -6.87 -2.64 -20.98
CA LYS A 73 -6.60 -3.42 -22.20
C LYS A 73 -5.13 -3.83 -22.29
N LEU A 74 -4.20 -2.97 -21.89
CA LEU A 74 -2.77 -3.30 -21.83
C LEU A 74 -2.49 -4.34 -20.73
N PHE A 75 -3.16 -4.26 -19.58
CA PHE A 75 -3.08 -5.30 -18.53
C PHE A 75 -3.57 -6.66 -19.03
N ALA A 76 -4.70 -6.68 -19.76
CA ALA A 76 -5.21 -7.88 -20.41
C ALA A 76 -4.22 -8.43 -21.45
N GLU A 77 -3.54 -7.56 -22.21
CA GLU A 77 -2.53 -7.98 -23.17
C GLU A 77 -1.30 -8.62 -22.50
N MET A 78 -0.92 -8.18 -21.31
CA MET A 78 0.07 -8.87 -20.47
C MET A 78 -0.44 -10.19 -19.89
N GLY A 79 -1.75 -10.45 -19.94
CA GLY A 79 -2.35 -11.68 -19.43
C GLY A 79 -2.73 -11.62 -17.96
N PHE A 80 -2.92 -10.43 -17.38
CA PHE A 80 -3.38 -10.31 -16.00
C PHE A 80 -4.68 -11.10 -15.81
N ASN A 81 -4.79 -11.81 -14.69
CA ASN A 81 -6.04 -12.42 -14.23
C ASN A 81 -6.57 -11.73 -12.96
N THR A 82 -5.77 -10.85 -12.35
CA THR A 82 -6.17 -9.97 -11.25
C THR A 82 -5.64 -8.56 -11.49
N PHE A 83 -6.37 -7.56 -11.03
CA PHE A 83 -5.90 -6.17 -11.01
C PHE A 83 -6.24 -5.55 -9.66
N ARG A 84 -5.20 -5.12 -8.95
CA ARG A 84 -5.35 -4.45 -7.66
C ARG A 84 -5.42 -2.94 -7.86
N LEU A 85 -6.43 -2.33 -7.26
CA LEU A 85 -6.62 -0.89 -7.23
C LEU A 85 -7.26 -0.45 -5.91
N SER A 86 -7.22 0.83 -5.60
CA SER A 86 -8.02 1.40 -4.52
C SER A 86 -9.23 2.17 -5.04
N ILE A 87 -10.25 2.28 -4.20
CA ILE A 87 -11.35 3.23 -4.41
C ILE A 87 -11.01 4.49 -3.61
N ASN A 88 -11.04 5.64 -4.28
CA ASN A 88 -10.84 6.92 -3.62
C ASN A 88 -12.08 7.28 -2.78
N TRP A 89 -11.92 7.29 -1.45
CA TRP A 89 -13.02 7.59 -0.53
C TRP A 89 -13.62 8.98 -0.80
N GLY A 90 -12.79 9.98 -1.14
CA GLY A 90 -13.25 11.32 -1.54
C GLY A 90 -14.07 11.36 -2.82
N ARG A 91 -14.03 10.34 -3.69
CA ARG A 91 -14.98 10.23 -4.82
C ARG A 91 -16.35 9.77 -4.38
N ILE A 92 -16.43 8.88 -3.38
CA ILE A 92 -17.68 8.27 -2.94
C ILE A 92 -18.37 9.13 -1.87
N PHE A 93 -17.62 9.65 -0.91
CA PHE A 93 -18.08 10.59 0.12
C PHE A 93 -17.13 11.80 0.13
N PRO A 94 -17.41 12.85 -0.67
CA PRO A 94 -16.51 14.00 -0.84
C PRO A 94 -16.08 14.69 0.45
N ASN A 95 -16.96 14.77 1.45
CA ASN A 95 -16.66 15.31 2.77
C ASN A 95 -16.39 14.21 3.81
N GLY A 96 -16.53 12.95 3.44
CA GLY A 96 -16.44 11.77 4.31
C GLY A 96 -17.64 11.58 5.23
N ASP A 97 -18.40 12.65 5.52
CA ASP A 97 -19.60 12.65 6.36
C ASP A 97 -20.89 12.99 5.59
N ASP A 98 -20.87 12.89 4.26
CA ASP A 98 -22.04 13.14 3.42
C ASP A 98 -23.18 12.14 3.74
N GLU A 99 -24.43 12.60 3.64
CA GLU A 99 -25.60 11.78 3.93
C GLU A 99 -25.78 10.66 2.91
N GLU A 100 -25.55 10.94 1.63
CA GLU A 100 -25.64 10.00 0.52
C GLU A 100 -24.31 9.96 -0.24
N PRO A 101 -23.95 8.81 -0.85
CA PRO A 101 -22.75 8.74 -1.68
C PRO A 101 -22.91 9.53 -2.97
N ASN A 102 -21.79 9.97 -3.54
CA ASN A 102 -21.72 10.56 -4.86
C ASN A 102 -21.84 9.47 -5.95
N GLU A 103 -22.94 9.50 -6.70
CA GLU A 103 -23.22 8.50 -7.75
C GLU A 103 -22.20 8.53 -8.88
N GLU A 104 -21.67 9.70 -9.27
CA GLU A 104 -20.69 9.76 -10.36
C GLU A 104 -19.37 9.06 -9.97
N GLY A 105 -18.96 9.23 -8.71
CA GLY A 105 -17.83 8.49 -8.14
C GLY A 105 -18.08 6.97 -8.15
N LEU A 106 -19.29 6.53 -7.79
CA LEU A 106 -19.64 5.11 -7.87
C LEU A 106 -19.66 4.59 -9.33
N ALA A 107 -20.22 5.38 -10.25
CA ALA A 107 -20.33 5.05 -11.66
C ALA A 107 -18.97 4.96 -12.34
N PHE A 108 -17.97 5.74 -11.92
CA PHE A 108 -16.60 5.60 -12.40
C PHE A 108 -16.04 4.20 -12.11
N TYR A 109 -16.11 3.74 -10.86
CA TYR A 109 -15.60 2.41 -10.51
C TYR A 109 -16.44 1.28 -11.12
N ASP A 110 -17.75 1.47 -11.35
CA ASP A 110 -18.53 0.52 -12.15
C ASP A 110 -17.93 0.31 -13.54
N ARG A 111 -17.58 1.41 -14.23
CA ARG A 111 -16.97 1.34 -15.57
C ARG A 111 -15.60 0.67 -15.54
N VAL A 112 -14.79 0.96 -14.52
CA VAL A 112 -13.48 0.32 -14.32
C VAL A 112 -13.64 -1.18 -14.12
N PHE A 113 -14.55 -1.61 -13.25
CA PHE A 113 -14.78 -3.04 -12.98
C PHE A 113 -15.45 -3.75 -14.17
N ASP A 114 -16.35 -3.10 -14.91
CA ASP A 114 -16.92 -3.63 -16.15
C ASP A 114 -15.86 -3.87 -17.22
N GLU A 115 -14.90 -2.94 -17.36
CA GLU A 115 -13.81 -3.10 -18.30
C GLU A 115 -12.82 -4.20 -17.86
N CYS A 116 -12.59 -4.38 -16.56
CA CYS A 116 -11.86 -5.56 -16.04
C CYS A 116 -12.60 -6.87 -16.37
N GLU A 117 -13.91 -6.94 -16.12
CA GLU A 117 -14.74 -8.13 -16.38
C GLU A 117 -14.72 -8.51 -17.87
N LYS A 118 -14.77 -7.53 -18.78
CA LYS A 118 -14.68 -7.74 -20.23
C LYS A 118 -13.44 -8.53 -20.66
N TYR A 119 -12.32 -8.41 -19.93
CA TYR A 119 -11.09 -9.16 -20.18
C TYR A 119 -10.87 -10.34 -19.23
N GLY A 120 -11.82 -10.64 -18.34
CA GLY A 120 -11.69 -11.71 -17.36
C GLY A 120 -10.67 -11.41 -16.25
N ILE A 121 -10.43 -10.13 -15.96
CA ILE A 121 -9.54 -9.68 -14.90
C ILE A 121 -10.36 -9.51 -13.63
N GLN A 122 -10.01 -10.23 -12.56
CA GLN A 122 -10.66 -10.12 -11.27
C GLN A 122 -10.16 -8.88 -10.50
N PRO A 123 -11.02 -7.94 -10.10
CA PRO A 123 -10.57 -6.85 -9.25
C PRO A 123 -10.21 -7.33 -7.83
N LEU A 124 -9.10 -6.82 -7.31
CA LEU A 124 -8.70 -6.84 -5.89
C LEU A 124 -8.75 -5.40 -5.36
N VAL A 125 -9.75 -5.06 -4.56
CA VAL A 125 -10.02 -3.65 -4.22
C VAL A 125 -9.54 -3.30 -2.82
N THR A 126 -8.73 -2.26 -2.69
CA THR A 126 -8.34 -1.67 -1.40
C THR A 126 -9.29 -0.51 -1.06
N LEU A 127 -9.92 -0.54 0.12
CA LEU A 127 -10.89 0.49 0.51
C LEU A 127 -10.23 1.82 0.87
N CYS A 128 -9.14 1.80 1.64
CA CYS A 128 -8.39 3.01 1.99
C CYS A 128 -6.91 2.82 1.67
N HIS A 129 -6.43 3.52 0.65
CA HIS A 129 -5.01 3.57 0.28
C HIS A 129 -4.49 4.99 0.45
N TYR A 130 -4.30 5.38 1.71
CA TYR A 130 -3.77 6.68 2.11
C TYR A 130 -4.54 7.92 1.63
N GLU A 131 -5.82 7.75 1.32
CA GLU A 131 -6.64 8.75 0.63
C GLU A 131 -7.88 9.14 1.42
N ILE A 132 -7.71 9.26 2.74
CA ILE A 132 -8.74 9.75 3.66
C ILE A 132 -9.20 11.14 3.19
N PRO A 133 -10.52 11.42 3.12
CA PRO A 133 -11.02 12.75 2.79
C PRO A 133 -10.46 13.81 3.72
N TRP A 134 -9.98 14.93 3.17
CA TRP A 134 -9.36 16.02 3.94
C TRP A 134 -10.33 16.65 4.95
N ALA A 135 -11.63 16.62 4.64
CA ALA A 135 -12.68 17.02 5.56
C ALA A 135 -12.74 16.14 6.83
N ILE A 136 -12.39 14.85 6.76
CA ILE A 136 -12.32 13.99 7.95
C ILE A 136 -11.16 14.42 8.85
N VAL A 137 -9.99 14.70 8.26
CA VAL A 137 -8.82 15.17 9.00
C VAL A 137 -9.13 16.47 9.74
N THR A 138 -9.70 17.45 9.03
CA THR A 138 -9.93 18.80 9.58
C THR A 138 -11.13 18.91 10.52
N LYS A 139 -12.22 18.15 10.30
CA LYS A 139 -13.42 18.21 11.16
C LYS A 139 -13.34 17.27 12.36
N TYR A 140 -12.72 16.10 12.18
CA TYR A 140 -12.76 15.03 13.18
C TYR A 140 -11.38 14.68 13.75
N GLY A 141 -10.29 15.18 13.16
CA GLY A 141 -8.94 14.82 13.61
C GLY A 141 -8.51 13.42 13.16
N GLY A 142 -9.04 12.92 12.04
CA GLY A 142 -8.71 11.59 11.50
C GLY A 142 -9.24 10.45 12.35
N PHE A 143 -8.60 9.28 12.26
CA PHE A 143 -9.00 8.09 13.00
C PHE A 143 -8.83 8.20 14.52
N SER A 144 -8.21 9.27 15.05
CA SER A 144 -8.21 9.52 16.50
C SER A 144 -9.61 9.76 17.08
N ASN A 145 -10.59 10.09 16.24
CA ASN A 145 -11.99 10.22 16.64
C ASN A 145 -12.80 8.98 16.28
N ARG A 146 -13.40 8.33 17.30
CA ARG A 146 -14.19 7.11 17.12
C ARG A 146 -15.35 7.23 16.14
N LYS A 147 -15.90 8.44 15.90
CA LYS A 147 -16.94 8.64 14.88
C LYS A 147 -16.46 8.27 13.47
N VAL A 148 -15.16 8.36 13.20
CA VAL A 148 -14.57 8.03 11.89
C VAL A 148 -14.66 6.52 11.61
N ILE A 149 -14.77 5.67 12.65
CA ILE A 149 -15.09 4.24 12.50
C ILE A 149 -16.41 4.10 11.71
N ASP A 150 -17.46 4.79 12.15
CA ASP A 150 -18.78 4.72 11.51
C ASP A 150 -18.76 5.29 10.09
N LEU A 151 -18.00 6.36 9.84
CA LEU A 151 -17.85 6.95 8.51
C LEU A 151 -17.18 5.97 7.55
N PHE A 152 -16.08 5.32 7.99
CA PHE A 152 -15.40 4.30 7.19
C PHE A 152 -16.30 3.10 6.93
N VAL A 153 -16.99 2.59 7.94
CA VAL A 153 -17.90 1.44 7.78
C VAL A 153 -19.04 1.77 6.83
N LYS A 154 -19.61 2.98 6.89
CA LYS A 154 -20.63 3.45 5.93
C LYS A 154 -20.08 3.45 4.50
N TYR A 155 -18.87 3.97 4.30
CA TYR A 155 -18.17 3.96 3.02
C TYR A 155 -17.93 2.54 2.51
N ALA A 156 -17.33 1.67 3.33
CA ALA A 156 -17.08 0.27 2.99
C ALA A 156 -18.37 -0.48 2.61
N VAL A 157 -19.43 -0.34 3.41
CA VAL A 157 -20.75 -0.95 3.14
C VAL A 157 -21.36 -0.44 1.83
N THR A 158 -21.17 0.83 1.50
CA THR A 158 -21.63 1.40 0.23
C THR A 158 -20.92 0.73 -0.95
N CYS A 159 -19.59 0.62 -0.89
CA CYS A 159 -18.79 -0.08 -1.90
C CYS A 159 -19.17 -1.56 -2.01
N PHE A 160 -19.24 -2.28 -0.88
CA PHE A 160 -19.65 -3.69 -0.86
C PHE A 160 -21.03 -3.88 -1.50
N LYS A 161 -22.03 -3.06 -1.16
CA LYS A 161 -23.38 -3.17 -1.73
C LYS A 161 -23.40 -2.90 -3.23
N ARG A 162 -22.67 -1.88 -3.70
CA ARG A 162 -22.63 -1.52 -5.13
C ARG A 162 -21.93 -2.59 -5.95
N TYR A 163 -20.78 -3.08 -5.48
CA TYR A 163 -19.88 -3.91 -6.28
C TYR A 163 -19.90 -5.39 -5.92
N LYS A 164 -20.87 -5.86 -5.10
CA LYS A 164 -20.96 -7.26 -4.63
C LYS A 164 -20.95 -8.35 -5.69
N HIS A 165 -21.32 -8.02 -6.93
CA HIS A 165 -21.34 -8.96 -8.05
C HIS A 165 -20.15 -8.78 -8.99
N LYS A 166 -19.30 -7.77 -8.77
CA LYS A 166 -18.16 -7.41 -9.62
C LYS A 166 -16.82 -7.68 -8.94
N VAL A 167 -16.76 -7.55 -7.61
CA VAL A 167 -15.53 -7.63 -6.83
C VAL A 167 -15.66 -8.72 -5.77
N LYS A 168 -14.77 -9.70 -5.83
CA LYS A 168 -14.68 -10.78 -4.83
C LYS A 168 -13.66 -10.49 -3.73
N TYR A 169 -12.50 -9.93 -4.11
CA TYR A 169 -11.38 -9.74 -3.19
C TYR A 169 -11.28 -8.28 -2.74
N TRP A 170 -11.17 -8.09 -1.43
CA TRP A 170 -11.15 -6.77 -0.80
C TRP A 170 -10.01 -6.68 0.21
N LEU A 171 -9.43 -5.49 0.36
CA LEU A 171 -8.52 -5.12 1.44
C LEU A 171 -9.09 -3.90 2.16
N THR A 172 -8.96 -3.84 3.49
CA THR A 172 -9.48 -2.70 4.27
C THR A 172 -8.55 -1.50 4.18
N PHE A 173 -7.48 -1.48 4.98
CA PHE A 173 -6.50 -0.40 5.04
C PHE A 173 -5.20 -0.85 4.41
N ASN A 174 -4.70 -0.09 3.44
CA ASN A 174 -3.37 -0.30 2.87
C ASN A 174 -2.30 -0.05 3.94
N GLU A 175 -1.33 -0.96 4.05
CA GLU A 175 -0.13 -0.78 4.87
C GLU A 175 -0.42 -0.20 6.26
N ILE A 176 -1.46 -0.71 6.93
CA ILE A 176 -1.99 -0.19 8.20
C ILE A 176 -0.91 -0.02 9.29
N ASN A 177 0.16 -0.82 9.21
CA ASN A 177 1.29 -0.81 10.12
C ASN A 177 2.31 0.30 9.86
N ILE A 178 2.15 1.14 8.82
CA ILE A 178 2.99 2.32 8.58
C ILE A 178 3.01 3.27 9.80
N ALA A 179 1.92 3.29 10.58
CA ALA A 179 1.80 4.00 11.84
C ALA A 179 2.78 3.52 12.94
N CYS A 180 3.35 2.31 12.79
CA CYS A 180 4.31 1.72 13.72
C CYS A 180 5.78 1.88 13.26
N MET A 181 6.05 2.57 12.15
CA MET A 181 7.36 2.57 11.50
C MET A 181 8.21 3.85 11.70
N ASP A 182 7.78 4.80 12.55
CA ASP A 182 8.50 6.05 12.83
C ASP A 182 8.90 6.87 11.57
N GLU A 183 8.18 6.73 10.46
CA GLU A 183 8.48 7.36 9.16
C GLU A 183 8.09 8.85 9.06
N GLY A 184 8.17 9.58 10.17
CA GLY A 184 7.67 10.95 10.26
C GLY A 184 6.16 11.03 10.00
N GLY A 185 5.70 12.16 9.49
CA GLY A 185 4.28 12.42 9.27
C GLY A 185 3.58 11.52 8.26
N ILE A 186 4.29 10.65 7.51
CA ILE A 186 3.64 9.73 6.56
C ILE A 186 2.69 8.80 7.30
N GLY A 187 3.16 8.04 8.30
CA GLY A 187 2.30 7.06 8.97
C GLY A 187 1.07 7.69 9.65
N ASN A 188 1.25 8.88 10.21
CA ASN A 188 0.18 9.61 10.88
C ASN A 188 -0.80 10.27 9.91
N LEU A 189 -0.31 11.00 8.91
CA LEU A 189 -1.17 11.72 7.97
C LEU A 189 -1.73 10.79 6.88
N TYR A 190 -0.88 10.02 6.17
CA TYR A 190 -1.32 9.09 5.13
C TYR A 190 -2.14 7.95 5.71
N GLY A 191 -1.57 7.26 6.70
CA GLY A 191 -2.19 6.08 7.30
C GLY A 191 -3.45 6.44 8.07
N LEU A 192 -3.30 7.27 9.10
CA LEU A 192 -4.33 7.50 10.13
C LEU A 192 -5.18 8.77 9.91
N GLY A 193 -4.78 9.64 8.97
CA GLY A 193 -5.41 10.94 8.76
C GLY A 193 -5.27 11.89 9.97
N ILE A 194 -4.26 11.71 10.83
CA ILE A 194 -4.06 12.51 12.03
C ILE A 194 -2.94 13.53 11.82
N MET A 195 -3.18 14.74 12.32
CA MET A 195 -2.21 15.83 12.40
C MET A 195 -2.47 16.63 13.67
N GLU A 196 -1.43 17.23 14.23
CA GLU A 196 -1.55 18.14 15.36
C GLU A 196 -2.12 19.49 14.91
N ASP A 197 -2.87 20.15 15.80
CA ASP A 197 -3.61 21.37 15.48
C ASP A 197 -2.71 22.49 14.96
N GLU A 198 -1.46 22.57 15.42
CA GLU A 198 -0.53 23.59 14.92
C GLU A 198 -0.17 23.39 13.44
N ASP A 199 -0.02 22.14 13.00
CA ASP A 199 0.36 21.83 11.61
C ASP A 199 -0.84 22.01 10.68
N ILE A 200 -2.06 21.65 11.12
CA ILE A 200 -3.31 21.88 10.37
C ILE A 200 -3.55 23.38 10.13
N ASN A 201 -3.19 24.22 11.10
CA ASN A 201 -3.42 25.67 11.04
C ASN A 201 -2.23 26.46 10.50
N ALA A 202 -1.18 25.79 10.01
CA ALA A 202 -0.02 26.45 9.44
C ALA A 202 -0.34 27.22 8.15
N ASP A 203 0.47 28.23 7.86
CA ASP A 203 0.39 29.08 6.67
C ASP A 203 1.60 28.90 5.73
N HIS A 204 2.45 27.90 6.00
CA HIS A 204 3.66 27.58 5.26
C HIS A 204 3.73 26.08 4.95
N ARG A 205 4.63 25.71 4.03
CA ARG A 205 4.90 24.30 3.68
C ARG A 205 5.66 23.62 4.81
N ILE A 206 5.22 22.43 5.19
CA ILE A 206 5.85 21.62 6.24
C ILE A 206 6.41 20.35 5.62
N PRO A 207 7.72 20.05 5.73
CA PRO A 207 8.26 18.75 5.35
C PRO A 207 7.55 17.63 6.11
N LEU A 208 7.19 16.53 5.43
CA LEU A 208 6.50 15.42 6.09
C LEU A 208 7.29 14.85 7.28
N THR A 209 8.63 14.91 7.22
CA THR A 209 9.53 14.50 8.30
C THR A 209 9.51 15.40 9.53
N GLU A 210 8.89 16.58 9.43
CA GLU A 210 8.80 17.58 10.50
C GLU A 210 7.38 17.71 11.08
N LEU A 211 6.41 16.97 10.53
CA LEU A 211 5.07 16.91 11.10
C LEU A 211 5.12 16.37 12.52
N LYS A 212 4.40 17.03 13.42
CA LYS A 212 4.34 16.65 14.83
C LYS A 212 3.54 15.37 14.99
N SER A 213 3.94 14.58 15.99
CA SER A 213 3.30 13.32 16.33
C SER A 213 3.07 13.20 17.83
N ASN A 214 1.99 12.52 18.18
CA ASN A 214 1.67 12.14 19.55
C ASN A 214 1.48 10.62 19.59
N PRO A 215 2.37 9.86 20.24
CA PRO A 215 2.28 8.39 20.29
C PRO A 215 0.97 7.88 20.87
N GLN A 216 0.43 8.49 21.93
CA GLN A 216 -0.87 8.09 22.50
C GLN A 216 -1.97 8.18 21.45
N ARG A 217 -2.08 9.34 20.78
CA ARG A 217 -3.09 9.59 19.74
C ARG A 217 -2.90 8.69 18.52
N THR A 218 -1.66 8.35 18.18
CA THR A 218 -1.30 7.43 17.08
C THR A 218 -1.87 6.03 17.34
N PHE A 219 -1.64 5.48 18.54
CA PHE A 219 -2.14 4.14 18.88
C PHE A 219 -3.66 4.10 19.14
N GLU A 220 -4.25 5.20 19.61
CA GLU A 220 -5.71 5.35 19.67
C GLU A 220 -6.34 5.33 18.27
N ALA A 221 -5.75 6.07 17.32
CA ALA A 221 -6.22 6.10 15.94
C ALA A 221 -6.04 4.74 15.25
N LEU A 222 -4.87 4.10 15.41
CA LEU A 222 -4.60 2.77 14.87
C LEU A 222 -5.56 1.71 15.44
N HIS A 223 -5.92 1.81 16.73
CA HIS A 223 -6.95 0.97 17.32
C HIS A 223 -8.32 1.15 16.66
N ASN A 224 -8.71 2.40 16.39
CA ASN A 224 -9.97 2.68 15.71
C ASN A 224 -9.99 2.12 14.29
N GLU A 225 -8.86 2.12 13.56
CA GLU A 225 -8.75 1.43 12.27
C GLU A 225 -8.90 -0.09 12.39
N PHE A 226 -8.34 -0.73 13.43
CA PHE A 226 -8.56 -2.16 13.65
C PHE A 226 -10.05 -2.47 13.87
N VAL A 227 -10.74 -1.66 14.68
CA VAL A 227 -12.19 -1.81 14.92
C VAL A 227 -12.98 -1.56 13.64
N ALA A 228 -12.66 -0.52 12.88
CA ALA A 228 -13.29 -0.19 11.61
C ALA A 228 -13.08 -1.30 10.56
N SER A 229 -11.88 -1.87 10.48
CA SER A 229 -11.54 -3.02 9.63
C SER A 229 -12.39 -4.23 10.00
N ALA A 230 -12.46 -4.58 11.28
CA ALA A 230 -13.23 -5.73 11.73
C ALA A 230 -14.75 -5.57 11.49
N LEU A 231 -15.29 -4.36 11.69
CA LEU A 231 -16.68 -4.06 11.35
C LEU A 231 -16.94 -4.14 9.84
N ALA A 232 -16.01 -3.65 9.02
CA ALA A 232 -16.11 -3.76 7.57
C ALA A 232 -16.07 -5.22 7.09
N VAL A 233 -15.20 -6.07 7.67
CA VAL A 233 -15.16 -7.51 7.38
C VAL A 233 -16.52 -8.15 7.66
N LYS A 234 -17.05 -7.94 8.88
CA LYS A 234 -18.37 -8.49 9.28
C LYS A 234 -19.48 -8.05 8.34
N ALA A 235 -19.56 -6.75 8.06
CA ALA A 235 -20.58 -6.20 7.18
C ALA A 235 -20.43 -6.71 5.73
N GLY A 236 -19.20 -6.87 5.26
CA GLY A 236 -18.90 -7.46 3.95
C GLY A 236 -19.45 -8.88 3.83
N HIS A 237 -19.17 -9.76 4.79
CA HIS A 237 -19.68 -11.14 4.80
C HIS A 237 -21.21 -11.22 4.97
N GLU A 238 -21.83 -10.29 5.70
CA GLU A 238 -23.30 -10.18 5.77
C GLU A 238 -23.93 -9.80 4.42
N ILE A 239 -23.24 -8.97 3.61
CA ILE A 239 -23.69 -8.54 2.28
C ILE A 239 -23.45 -9.64 1.25
N ASN A 240 -22.28 -10.26 1.28
CA ASN A 240 -21.90 -11.35 0.40
C ASN A 240 -20.92 -12.31 1.13
N PRO A 241 -21.36 -13.53 1.48
CA PRO A 241 -20.50 -14.50 2.17
C PRO A 241 -19.37 -15.05 1.30
N ASP A 242 -19.38 -14.81 -0.02
CA ASP A 242 -18.32 -15.24 -0.95
C ASP A 242 -17.16 -14.23 -1.07
N PHE A 243 -17.27 -13.06 -0.41
CA PHE A 243 -16.15 -12.13 -0.34
C PHE A 243 -14.95 -12.73 0.38
N VAL A 244 -13.76 -12.36 -0.10
CA VAL A 244 -12.49 -12.64 0.57
C VAL A 244 -11.89 -11.30 0.97
N ILE A 245 -11.91 -11.00 2.26
CA ILE A 245 -11.52 -9.69 2.81
C ILE A 245 -10.22 -9.86 3.59
N GLY A 246 -9.13 -9.28 3.06
CA GLY A 246 -7.79 -9.33 3.62
C GLY A 246 -7.40 -8.07 4.40
N ASN A 247 -6.29 -8.18 5.12
CA ASN A 247 -5.52 -7.02 5.56
C ASN A 247 -4.50 -6.60 4.50
N MET A 248 -3.74 -5.54 4.76
CA MET A 248 -2.54 -5.20 3.97
C MET A 248 -1.46 -4.65 4.91
N ILE A 249 -0.31 -5.32 4.94
CA ILE A 249 0.84 -4.98 5.79
C ILE A 249 2.03 -4.54 4.92
N ALA A 250 2.62 -3.38 5.23
CA ALA A 250 3.94 -3.02 4.72
C ALA A 250 4.97 -3.96 5.35
N HIS A 251 5.41 -5.01 4.67
CA HIS A 251 6.29 -5.97 5.32
C HIS A 251 7.76 -5.67 5.02
N VAL A 252 8.50 -5.35 6.07
CA VAL A 252 9.94 -5.11 6.00
C VAL A 252 10.62 -6.31 6.63
N THR A 253 11.37 -7.11 5.86
CA THR A 253 12.12 -8.21 6.48
C THR A 253 13.20 -7.65 7.39
N VAL A 254 13.14 -8.02 8.68
CA VAL A 254 14.10 -7.56 9.68
C VAL A 254 15.10 -8.67 10.01
N TYR A 255 16.38 -8.37 9.83
CA TYR A 255 17.50 -9.23 10.22
C TYR A 255 18.29 -8.63 11.38
N PRO A 256 18.87 -9.43 12.29
CA PRO A 256 19.94 -8.94 13.15
C PRO A 256 21.22 -8.74 12.32
N LEU A 257 21.92 -7.62 12.51
CA LEU A 257 23.17 -7.35 11.79
C LEU A 257 24.27 -8.36 12.16
N THR A 258 24.28 -8.81 13.42
CA THR A 258 25.29 -9.72 13.95
C THR A 258 24.63 -10.83 14.78
N PRO A 259 25.32 -11.97 15.04
CA PRO A 259 24.82 -13.00 15.93
C PRO A 259 24.84 -12.60 17.43
N ASN A 260 25.15 -11.34 17.75
CA ASN A 260 25.07 -10.82 19.11
C ASN A 260 23.63 -11.01 19.62
N PRO A 261 23.42 -11.69 20.77
CA PRO A 261 22.08 -11.89 21.31
C PRO A 261 21.27 -10.61 21.51
N LYS A 262 21.92 -9.46 21.71
CA LYS A 262 21.24 -8.15 21.78
C LYS A 262 20.67 -7.71 20.44
N ASP A 263 21.40 -7.92 19.34
CA ASP A 263 20.94 -7.62 17.99
C ASP A 263 19.79 -8.56 17.60
N VAL A 264 19.87 -9.84 17.99
CA VAL A 264 18.79 -10.83 17.79
C VAL A 264 17.51 -10.41 18.51
N LEU A 265 17.60 -9.98 19.78
CA LEU A 265 16.44 -9.50 20.53
C LEU A 265 15.88 -8.19 19.97
N ALA A 266 16.75 -7.25 19.59
CA ALA A 266 16.33 -5.99 18.98
C ALA A 266 15.59 -6.22 17.65
N ALA A 267 16.12 -7.08 16.78
CA ALA A 267 15.46 -7.48 15.53
C ALA A 267 14.09 -8.15 15.79
N PHE A 268 14.00 -8.99 16.84
CA PHE A 268 12.74 -9.64 17.23
C PHE A 268 11.69 -8.62 17.72
N ASP A 269 12.08 -7.67 18.56
CA ASP A 269 11.17 -6.63 19.08
C ASP A 269 10.72 -5.67 17.96
N GLU A 270 11.63 -5.32 17.05
CA GLU A 270 11.32 -4.47 15.89
C GLU A 270 10.37 -5.16 14.91
N ASP A 271 10.60 -6.42 14.56
CA ASP A 271 9.69 -7.22 13.74
C ASP A 271 8.31 -7.39 14.39
N ASN A 272 8.27 -7.54 15.71
CA ASN A 272 7.01 -7.62 16.45
C ASN A 272 6.19 -6.33 16.38
N LEU A 273 6.85 -5.18 16.48
CA LEU A 273 6.19 -3.88 16.41
C LEU A 273 5.80 -3.52 14.97
N LYS A 274 6.76 -3.60 14.04
CA LYS A 274 6.60 -3.12 12.66
C LYS A 274 5.77 -4.07 11.81
N ASN A 275 5.93 -5.39 11.94
CA ASN A 275 5.28 -6.35 11.05
C ASN A 275 4.14 -7.12 11.74
N ASN A 276 4.40 -7.72 12.90
CA ASN A 276 3.49 -8.71 13.48
C ASN A 276 2.29 -8.09 14.20
N PHE A 277 2.42 -6.88 14.76
CA PHE A 277 1.41 -6.31 15.66
C PHE A 277 0.05 -6.15 14.99
N CYS A 278 -0.01 -5.42 13.88
CA CYS A 278 -1.25 -5.19 13.14
C CYS A 278 -1.79 -6.50 12.55
N GLY A 279 -0.92 -7.32 11.97
CA GLY A 279 -1.26 -8.63 11.42
C GLY A 279 -1.89 -9.58 12.43
N ASP A 280 -1.34 -9.65 13.64
CA ASP A 280 -1.87 -10.49 14.71
C ASP A 280 -3.28 -10.09 15.10
N ILE A 281 -3.57 -8.80 15.23
CA ILE A 281 -4.90 -8.33 15.57
C ILE A 281 -5.89 -8.68 14.45
N GLN A 282 -5.52 -8.45 13.19
CA GLN A 282 -6.43 -8.67 12.06
C GLN A 282 -6.68 -10.16 11.77
N VAL A 283 -5.67 -11.02 11.94
CA VAL A 283 -5.81 -12.48 11.69
C VAL A 283 -6.37 -13.22 12.91
N ARG A 284 -5.97 -12.85 14.13
CA ARG A 284 -6.35 -13.59 15.36
C ARG A 284 -7.47 -12.93 16.15
N GLY A 285 -7.77 -11.65 15.87
CA GLY A 285 -8.80 -10.88 16.58
C GLY A 285 -8.41 -10.52 18.01
N GLU A 286 -7.12 -10.62 18.36
CA GLU A 286 -6.64 -10.43 19.73
C GLU A 286 -5.33 -9.65 19.77
N TYR A 287 -5.19 -8.76 20.75
CA TYR A 287 -3.95 -8.02 20.99
C TYR A 287 -2.82 -8.96 21.42
N PRO A 288 -1.66 -8.97 20.72
CA PRO A 288 -0.51 -9.74 21.16
C PRO A 288 0.06 -9.20 22.46
N LYS A 289 0.47 -10.07 23.38
CA LYS A 289 0.83 -9.65 24.76
C LYS A 289 2.07 -8.75 24.83
N TYR A 290 2.99 -8.86 23.88
CA TYR A 290 4.21 -8.05 23.87
C TYR A 290 3.92 -6.55 23.71
N ILE A 291 2.82 -6.16 23.04
CA ILE A 291 2.55 -4.74 22.76
C ILE A 291 2.29 -3.93 24.04
N PHE A 292 1.71 -4.55 25.08
CA PHE A 292 1.46 -3.85 26.34
C PHE A 292 2.75 -3.48 27.08
N ARG A 293 3.85 -4.22 26.83
CA ARG A 293 5.16 -3.82 27.33
C ARG A 293 5.65 -2.57 26.59
N TYR A 294 5.55 -2.56 25.25
CA TYR A 294 5.89 -1.40 24.45
C TYR A 294 5.08 -0.16 24.87
N PHE A 295 3.77 -0.29 25.08
CA PHE A 295 2.93 0.80 25.57
C PHE A 295 3.41 1.34 26.91
N LYS A 296 3.68 0.45 27.88
CA LYS A 296 4.21 0.86 29.19
C LYS A 296 5.55 1.59 29.07
N GLU A 297 6.47 1.09 28.25
CA GLU A 297 7.81 1.65 28.07
C GLU A 297 7.77 3.02 27.37
N ASN A 298 6.76 3.28 26.54
CA ASN A 298 6.57 4.53 25.80
C ASN A 298 5.49 5.45 26.39
N GLY A 299 4.98 5.15 27.59
CA GLY A 299 4.00 5.99 28.29
C GLY A 299 2.62 6.05 27.63
N ILE A 300 2.24 5.03 26.86
CA ILE A 300 0.94 4.92 26.21
C ILE A 300 -0.04 4.21 27.16
N ASP A 301 -1.17 4.85 27.45
CA ASP A 301 -2.28 4.28 28.22
C ASP A 301 -3.19 3.44 27.30
N PRO A 302 -3.30 2.12 27.50
CA PRO A 302 -4.15 1.26 26.69
C PRO A 302 -5.65 1.32 27.02
N SER A 303 -6.09 2.29 27.85
CA SER A 303 -7.49 2.42 28.28
C SER A 303 -8.49 2.66 27.14
N PHE A 304 -8.02 3.10 25.97
CA PHE A 304 -8.84 3.22 24.75
C PHE A 304 -9.33 1.87 24.19
N ILE A 305 -8.69 0.75 24.59
CA ILE A 305 -9.07 -0.61 24.15
C ILE A 305 -10.22 -1.11 25.04
N THR A 306 -11.44 -1.08 24.52
CA THR A 306 -12.62 -1.52 25.28
C THR A 306 -12.87 -3.04 25.16
N GLU A 307 -13.69 -3.60 26.06
CA GLU A 307 -14.13 -5.01 25.94
C GLU A 307 -15.05 -5.23 24.74
N GLU A 308 -15.82 -4.21 24.36
CA GLU A 308 -16.64 -4.24 23.15
C GLU A 308 -15.76 -4.32 21.89
N ASP A 309 -14.69 -3.53 21.84
CA ASP A 309 -13.72 -3.55 20.74
C ASP A 309 -13.07 -4.92 20.61
N LYS A 310 -12.64 -5.54 21.71
CA LYS A 310 -12.07 -6.89 21.70
C LYS A 310 -13.04 -7.91 21.10
N LYS A 311 -14.35 -7.79 21.39
CA LYS A 311 -15.37 -8.66 20.80
C LYS A 311 -15.50 -8.40 19.29
N ILE A 312 -15.53 -7.13 18.87
CA ILE A 312 -15.59 -6.75 17.45
C ILE A 312 -14.40 -7.32 16.68
N LEU A 313 -13.17 -7.13 17.20
CA LEU A 313 -11.94 -7.63 16.58
C LEU A 313 -11.96 -9.15 16.41
N LYS A 314 -12.46 -9.87 17.43
CA LYS A 314 -12.58 -11.33 17.40
C LYS A 314 -13.60 -11.85 16.40
N GLU A 315 -14.66 -11.09 16.15
CA GLU A 315 -15.72 -11.46 15.21
C GLU A 315 -15.44 -11.03 13.76
N GLY A 316 -14.47 -10.12 13.54
CA GLY A 316 -14.15 -9.54 12.24
C GLY A 316 -12.72 -9.81 11.79
N THR A 317 -12.24 -11.05 11.94
CA THR A 317 -10.91 -11.46 11.46
C THR A 317 -10.88 -11.61 9.95
N VAL A 318 -9.75 -11.27 9.33
CA VAL A 318 -9.57 -11.32 7.86
C VAL A 318 -9.48 -12.76 7.32
N ASP A 319 -9.87 -12.92 6.05
CA ASP A 319 -9.87 -14.22 5.34
C ASP A 319 -8.50 -14.56 4.74
N MET A 320 -7.68 -13.54 4.44
CA MET A 320 -6.36 -13.68 3.85
C MET A 320 -5.39 -12.64 4.43
N TYR A 321 -4.10 -12.96 4.42
CA TYR A 321 -3.04 -12.05 4.82
C TYR A 321 -2.33 -11.54 3.58
N THR A 322 -2.32 -10.22 3.38
CA THR A 322 -1.63 -9.62 2.25
C THR A 322 -0.56 -8.64 2.70
N PHE A 323 0.49 -8.51 1.89
CA PHE A 323 1.60 -7.63 2.22
C PHE A 323 2.31 -7.07 1.00
N SER A 324 2.91 -5.90 1.17
CA SER A 324 3.94 -5.39 0.25
C SER A 324 5.31 -5.92 0.65
N TYR A 325 6.18 -6.10 -0.35
CA TYR A 325 7.57 -6.47 -0.16
C TYR A 325 8.46 -5.70 -1.12
N TYR A 326 9.49 -5.03 -0.61
CA TYR A 326 10.45 -4.32 -1.45
C TYR A 326 11.91 -4.55 -1.05
N GLN A 327 12.17 -4.70 0.25
CA GLN A 327 13.51 -4.75 0.82
C GLN A 327 13.52 -5.44 2.18
N SER A 328 14.74 -5.77 2.63
CA SER A 328 15.05 -6.10 4.02
C SER A 328 15.92 -5.02 4.67
N GLY A 329 16.01 -5.04 6.00
CA GLY A 329 16.87 -4.17 6.79
C GLY A 329 17.54 -4.93 7.94
N CYS A 330 18.69 -4.44 8.39
CA CYS A 330 19.35 -4.98 9.58
C CYS A 330 19.11 -4.11 10.82
N VAL A 331 19.09 -4.76 11.99
CA VAL A 331 18.99 -4.12 13.31
C VAL A 331 20.22 -4.47 14.12
N THR A 332 20.76 -3.48 14.83
CA THR A 332 21.91 -3.66 15.69
C THR A 332 21.86 -2.75 16.90
N THR A 333 22.49 -3.19 17.98
CA THR A 333 22.70 -2.43 19.21
C THR A 333 24.08 -1.77 19.28
N GLY A 334 24.92 -1.94 18.24
CA GLY A 334 26.21 -1.27 18.12
C GLY A 334 26.06 0.14 17.52
N GLU A 335 26.85 1.09 18.02
CA GLU A 335 26.77 2.51 17.62
C GLU A 335 27.47 2.83 16.29
N ASP A 336 28.33 1.94 15.78
CA ASP A 336 29.20 2.17 14.62
C ASP A 336 28.64 1.65 13.27
N ALA A 337 27.35 1.26 13.21
CA ALA A 337 26.80 0.64 12.01
C ALA A 337 26.53 1.65 10.88
N GLU A 338 26.87 1.27 9.64
CA GLU A 338 26.49 2.02 8.45
C GLU A 338 24.96 1.90 8.25
N MET A 339 24.27 3.01 7.99
CA MET A 339 22.82 3.04 7.81
C MET A 339 22.42 3.10 6.33
N THR A 340 21.25 2.58 5.97
CA THR A 340 20.67 2.70 4.63
C THR A 340 20.28 4.15 4.33
N GLN A 341 20.32 4.54 3.06
CA GLN A 341 19.91 5.87 2.57
C GLN A 341 18.44 5.93 2.13
N GLY A 342 17.67 4.85 2.31
CA GLY A 342 16.28 4.73 1.88
C GLY A 342 15.38 5.83 2.43
N ASN A 343 14.51 6.35 1.58
CA ASN A 343 13.61 7.47 1.89
C ASN A 343 12.41 7.12 2.78
N LEU A 344 11.99 5.85 2.82
CA LEU A 344 10.90 5.38 3.69
C LEU A 344 11.44 4.71 4.96
N LEU A 345 12.43 3.82 4.83
CA LEU A 345 12.96 3.04 5.96
C LEU A 345 14.48 3.19 6.07
N LYS A 346 14.93 3.74 7.20
CA LYS A 346 16.34 3.71 7.62
C LYS A 346 16.57 2.50 8.51
N SER A 347 17.53 1.66 8.16
CA SER A 347 17.97 0.51 8.95
C SER A 347 19.49 0.37 8.84
N ALA A 348 20.10 -0.49 9.66
CA ALA A 348 21.51 -0.82 9.44
C ALA A 348 21.65 -1.53 8.09
N LYS A 349 22.67 -1.15 7.33
CA LYS A 349 22.92 -1.69 6.00
C LYS A 349 23.36 -3.14 6.11
N ASN A 350 22.68 -4.01 5.38
CA ASN A 350 23.12 -5.38 5.21
C ASN A 350 24.34 -5.41 4.27
N PRO A 351 25.54 -5.83 4.72
CA PRO A 351 26.76 -5.78 3.91
C PRO A 351 26.78 -6.78 2.74
N TYR A 352 25.83 -7.70 2.68
CA TYR A 352 25.73 -8.72 1.64
C TYR A 352 24.83 -8.32 0.47
N LEU A 353 24.05 -7.25 0.61
CA LEU A 353 23.04 -6.86 -0.38
C LEU A 353 23.48 -5.63 -1.19
N LYS A 354 23.06 -5.62 -2.46
CA LYS A 354 23.10 -4.42 -3.30
C LYS A 354 21.90 -3.51 -2.99
N ALA A 355 21.97 -2.25 -3.39
CA ALA A 355 20.88 -1.30 -3.25
C ALA A 355 20.55 -0.62 -4.58
N SER A 356 19.31 -0.14 -4.72
CA SER A 356 18.86 0.71 -5.83
C SER A 356 19.43 2.13 -5.72
N ASP A 357 19.20 2.95 -6.76
CA ASP A 357 19.59 4.37 -6.75
C ASP A 357 18.87 5.20 -5.66
N TRP A 358 17.75 4.69 -5.13
CA TRP A 358 17.05 5.27 -3.97
C TRP A 358 17.47 4.65 -2.63
N GLY A 359 18.54 3.83 -2.62
CA GLY A 359 19.12 3.26 -1.40
C GLY A 359 18.36 2.05 -0.83
N TRP A 360 17.42 1.47 -1.57
CA TRP A 360 16.63 0.32 -1.12
C TRP A 360 17.36 -0.98 -1.42
N GLN A 361 17.56 -1.84 -0.41
CA GLN A 361 18.32 -3.07 -0.58
C GLN A 361 17.52 -4.14 -1.34
N ILE A 362 18.16 -4.80 -2.31
CA ILE A 362 17.52 -5.81 -3.17
C ILE A 362 17.73 -7.18 -2.53
N ASP A 363 16.65 -7.80 -2.05
CA ASP A 363 16.72 -9.05 -1.28
C ASP A 363 15.60 -10.06 -1.65
N PRO A 364 15.77 -10.83 -2.73
CA PRO A 364 14.80 -11.87 -3.08
C PRO A 364 14.72 -12.99 -2.04
N ASP A 365 15.81 -13.31 -1.34
CA ASP A 365 15.83 -14.35 -0.30
C ASP A 365 15.03 -13.89 0.93
N GLY A 366 15.02 -12.59 1.22
CA GLY A 366 14.17 -11.99 2.23
C GLY A 366 12.68 -12.15 1.97
N LEU A 367 12.25 -12.13 0.70
CA LEU A 367 10.86 -12.43 0.35
C LEU A 367 10.47 -13.87 0.72
N ARG A 368 11.30 -14.86 0.35
CA ARG A 368 11.08 -16.26 0.74
C ARG A 368 11.04 -16.40 2.26
N TYR A 369 12.02 -15.83 2.95
CA TYR A 369 12.08 -15.82 4.42
C TYR A 369 10.79 -15.27 5.05
N THR A 370 10.28 -14.15 4.55
CA THR A 370 9.04 -13.54 5.03
C THR A 370 7.83 -14.42 4.77
N ILE A 371 7.70 -15.00 3.57
CA ILE A 371 6.59 -15.90 3.23
C ILE A 371 6.59 -17.13 4.15
N ASP A 372 7.76 -17.76 4.37
CA ASP A 372 7.90 -18.92 5.25
C ASP A 372 7.52 -18.59 6.69
N LYS A 373 7.96 -17.43 7.19
CA LYS A 373 7.65 -16.96 8.53
C LYS A 373 6.16 -16.68 8.70
N LEU A 374 5.51 -16.09 7.68
CA LEU A 374 4.07 -15.84 7.69
C LEU A 374 3.26 -17.14 7.59
N ARG A 375 3.67 -18.10 6.76
CA ARG A 375 3.09 -19.45 6.71
C ARG A 375 3.09 -20.08 8.09
N ASP A 376 4.22 -20.08 8.79
CA ASP A 376 4.34 -20.72 10.10
C ASP A 376 3.55 -19.95 11.18
N ARG A 377 3.46 -18.62 11.06
CA ARG A 377 2.73 -17.76 12.00
C ARG A 377 1.21 -17.88 11.84
N TYR A 378 0.73 -18.05 10.62
CA TYR A 378 -0.68 -18.11 10.23
C TYR A 378 -0.95 -19.31 9.29
N PRO A 379 -0.81 -20.56 9.77
CA PRO A 379 -0.78 -21.77 8.92
C PRO A 379 -2.10 -22.11 8.21
N HIS A 380 -3.17 -21.37 8.47
CA HIS A 380 -4.49 -21.58 7.86
C HIS A 380 -4.97 -20.35 7.08
N THR A 381 -4.10 -19.34 6.90
CA THR A 381 -4.44 -18.08 6.25
C THR A 381 -3.75 -18.04 4.88
N PRO A 382 -4.50 -17.95 3.77
CA PRO A 382 -3.92 -17.67 2.45
C PRO A 382 -3.06 -16.42 2.47
N LEU A 383 -1.93 -16.46 1.77
CA LEU A 383 -1.00 -15.35 1.64
C LEU A 383 -1.08 -14.76 0.23
N MET A 384 -0.95 -13.45 0.10
CA MET A 384 -0.80 -12.80 -1.20
C MET A 384 0.21 -11.65 -1.12
N VAL A 385 1.19 -11.65 -2.02
CA VAL A 385 2.08 -10.50 -2.18
C VAL A 385 1.36 -9.51 -3.07
N VAL A 386 0.91 -8.39 -2.50
CA VAL A 386 0.06 -7.43 -3.20
C VAL A 386 0.81 -6.19 -3.68
N GLU A 387 2.09 -6.06 -3.33
CA GLU A 387 3.03 -5.13 -3.95
C GLU A 387 4.44 -5.69 -3.91
N ASN A 388 5.15 -5.56 -5.03
CA ASN A 388 6.58 -5.71 -5.14
C ASN A 388 7.02 -4.99 -6.41
N GLY A 389 8.07 -4.18 -6.35
CA GLY A 389 8.43 -3.35 -7.49
C GLY A 389 9.80 -2.73 -7.40
N PHE A 390 10.33 -2.32 -8.55
CA PHE A 390 11.65 -1.71 -8.67
C PHE A 390 11.54 -0.35 -9.34
N GLY A 391 11.67 0.70 -8.52
CA GLY A 391 11.69 2.09 -8.97
C GLY A 391 13.07 2.44 -9.51
N ALA A 392 13.15 2.82 -10.79
CA ALA A 392 14.38 3.18 -11.47
C ALA A 392 14.14 4.34 -12.46
N PHE A 393 15.22 4.98 -12.92
CA PHE A 393 15.14 5.86 -14.07
C PHE A 393 15.05 5.01 -15.35
N ASP A 394 14.12 5.34 -16.25
CA ASP A 394 14.06 4.74 -17.58
C ASP A 394 14.49 5.77 -18.63
N THR A 395 15.12 5.28 -19.71
CA THR A 395 15.49 6.06 -20.90
C THR A 395 14.60 5.67 -22.07
N VAL A 396 14.06 6.66 -22.78
CA VAL A 396 13.39 6.46 -24.07
C VAL A 396 14.45 6.65 -25.16
N GLU A 397 14.73 5.59 -25.91
CA GLU A 397 15.72 5.59 -26.99
C GLU A 397 15.25 6.41 -28.20
N GLU A 398 16.15 6.72 -29.13
CA GLU A 398 15.82 7.51 -30.34
C GLU A 398 14.71 6.88 -31.20
N ASP A 399 14.59 5.55 -31.20
CA ASP A 399 13.54 4.81 -31.91
C ASP A 399 12.23 4.66 -31.10
N GLY A 400 12.19 5.19 -29.88
CA GLY A 400 11.05 5.15 -28.96
C GLY A 400 10.97 3.89 -28.08
N SER A 401 11.92 2.95 -28.21
CA SER A 401 12.03 1.78 -27.34
C SER A 401 12.52 2.15 -25.93
N ILE A 402 12.25 1.28 -24.96
CA ILE A 402 12.64 1.45 -23.56
C ILE A 402 13.19 0.13 -23.05
N HIS A 403 14.51 0.07 -22.94
CA HIS A 403 15.23 -1.11 -22.49
C HIS A 403 15.44 -1.07 -20.97
N ASP A 404 14.75 -1.94 -20.25
CA ASP A 404 14.77 -1.97 -18.79
C ASP A 404 15.18 -3.34 -18.19
N PRO A 405 16.35 -3.89 -18.58
CA PRO A 405 16.80 -5.21 -18.11
C PRO A 405 16.98 -5.26 -16.58
N TYR A 406 17.28 -4.12 -15.94
CA TYR A 406 17.38 -4.03 -14.48
C TYR A 406 16.07 -4.36 -13.76
N ARG A 407 14.91 -4.06 -14.37
CA ARG A 407 13.59 -4.36 -13.80
C ARG A 407 13.31 -5.84 -13.88
N ILE A 408 13.65 -6.47 -15.01
CA ILE A 408 13.59 -7.92 -15.20
C ILE A 408 14.53 -8.62 -14.20
N ASP A 409 15.76 -8.13 -14.06
CA ASP A 409 16.77 -8.68 -13.15
C ASP A 409 16.37 -8.55 -11.67
N TYR A 410 15.55 -7.56 -11.32
CA TYR A 410 14.92 -7.46 -10.00
C TYR A 410 13.82 -8.51 -9.84
N PHE A 411 12.85 -8.59 -10.74
CA PHE A 411 11.68 -9.44 -10.55
C PHE A 411 11.98 -10.94 -10.67
N ARG A 412 12.85 -11.34 -11.59
CA ARG A 412 13.20 -12.75 -11.84
C ARG A 412 13.55 -13.52 -10.55
N PRO A 413 14.51 -13.06 -9.71
CA PRO A 413 14.84 -13.78 -8.48
C PRO A 413 13.74 -13.70 -7.41
N HIS A 414 12.93 -12.63 -7.34
CA HIS A 414 11.80 -12.57 -6.41
C HIS A 414 10.70 -13.57 -6.77
N ILE A 415 10.39 -13.72 -8.06
CA ILE A 415 9.43 -14.72 -8.55
C ILE A 415 9.95 -16.13 -8.27
N LYS A 416 11.24 -16.37 -8.48
CA LYS A 416 11.88 -17.64 -8.10
C LYS A 416 11.74 -17.91 -6.60
N ALA A 417 12.02 -16.93 -5.74
CA ALA A 417 11.90 -17.04 -4.29
C ALA A 417 10.46 -17.36 -3.84
N MET A 418 9.44 -16.77 -4.47
CA MET A 418 8.04 -17.13 -4.23
C MET A 418 7.74 -18.58 -4.64
N GLY A 419 8.25 -19.03 -5.79
CA GLY A 419 8.12 -20.41 -6.23
C GLY A 419 8.74 -21.40 -5.24
N GLU A 420 9.91 -21.07 -4.70
CA GLU A 420 10.56 -21.87 -3.65
C GLU A 420 9.75 -21.87 -2.34
N ALA A 421 9.17 -20.74 -1.93
CA ALA A 421 8.32 -20.69 -0.74
C ALA A 421 7.02 -21.52 -0.91
N ILE A 422 6.46 -21.57 -2.13
CA ILE A 422 5.35 -22.47 -2.46
C ILE A 422 5.78 -23.93 -2.37
N ASP A 423 6.97 -24.28 -2.87
CA ASP A 423 7.53 -25.63 -2.74
C ASP A 423 7.79 -25.98 -1.26
N ASP A 424 8.07 -25.00 -0.40
CA ASP A 424 8.14 -25.12 1.07
C ASP A 424 6.75 -25.21 1.75
N GLY A 425 5.65 -25.16 0.98
CA GLY A 425 4.27 -25.32 1.47
C GLY A 425 3.56 -24.04 1.86
N ALA A 426 4.03 -22.86 1.44
CA ALA A 426 3.33 -21.61 1.68
C ALA A 426 1.99 -21.57 0.92
N PRO A 427 0.88 -21.14 1.56
CA PRO A 427 -0.42 -20.99 0.89
C PRO A 427 -0.48 -19.68 0.11
N LEU A 428 0.52 -19.42 -0.76
CA LEU A 428 0.62 -18.21 -1.57
C LEU A 428 -0.34 -18.32 -2.77
N ILE A 429 -1.34 -17.45 -2.84
CA ILE A 429 -2.42 -17.52 -3.83
C ILE A 429 -2.29 -16.51 -4.96
N GLY A 430 -1.38 -15.54 -4.85
CA GLY A 430 -1.25 -14.51 -5.86
C GLY A 430 -0.06 -13.56 -5.67
N TYR A 431 0.19 -12.79 -6.73
CA TYR A 431 1.24 -11.79 -6.84
C TYR A 431 0.77 -10.63 -7.72
N THR A 432 0.76 -9.42 -7.15
CA THR A 432 0.56 -8.19 -7.92
C THR A 432 1.79 -7.28 -7.83
N THR A 433 2.45 -7.07 -8.95
CA THR A 433 3.58 -6.13 -9.07
C THR A 433 3.12 -4.71 -8.79
N TRP A 434 3.92 -3.91 -8.11
CA TRP A 434 3.58 -2.52 -7.85
C TRP A 434 3.84 -1.63 -9.05
N GLY A 435 2.87 -0.76 -9.36
CA GLY A 435 2.94 0.18 -10.48
C GLY A 435 3.24 -0.54 -11.79
N PRO A 436 2.36 -1.45 -12.27
CA PRO A 436 2.56 -2.15 -13.56
C PRO A 436 2.52 -1.19 -14.75
N ILE A 437 1.96 0.00 -14.53
CA ILE A 437 2.06 1.19 -15.36
C ILE A 437 2.77 2.25 -14.52
N ASP A 438 3.60 3.07 -15.16
CA ASP A 438 4.23 4.21 -14.48
C ASP A 438 3.16 5.04 -13.79
N LEU A 439 3.48 5.50 -12.58
CA LEU A 439 2.58 6.27 -11.73
C LEU A 439 3.42 7.19 -10.85
N VAL A 440 2.77 8.13 -10.19
CA VAL A 440 3.42 9.01 -9.23
C VAL A 440 3.95 8.20 -8.06
N SER A 441 5.24 8.31 -7.71
CA SER A 441 5.80 7.61 -6.57
C SER A 441 5.18 8.08 -5.23
N ALA A 442 4.91 7.17 -4.29
CA ALA A 442 4.34 7.55 -2.99
C ALA A 442 5.32 8.38 -2.16
N GLY A 443 6.53 7.86 -1.96
CA GLY A 443 7.52 8.47 -1.06
C GLY A 443 8.09 9.81 -1.53
N THR A 444 8.31 9.99 -2.84
CA THR A 444 8.89 11.25 -3.37
C THR A 444 7.91 12.07 -4.21
N GLY A 445 6.77 11.53 -4.66
CA GLY A 445 5.84 12.26 -5.51
C GLY A 445 6.40 12.54 -6.91
N GLN A 446 7.20 11.62 -7.45
CA GLN A 446 7.93 11.79 -8.71
C GLN A 446 7.40 10.86 -9.82
N TYR A 447 7.42 11.35 -11.06
CA TYR A 447 7.34 10.56 -12.28
C TYR A 447 8.69 9.97 -12.70
N ALA A 448 9.82 10.62 -12.36
CA ALA A 448 11.15 10.12 -12.75
C ALA A 448 11.52 8.78 -12.10
N LYS A 449 10.92 8.44 -10.94
CA LYS A 449 11.05 7.12 -10.30
C LYS A 449 9.99 6.17 -10.87
N ARG A 450 10.32 5.47 -11.96
CA ARG A 450 9.39 4.66 -12.74
C ARG A 450 9.36 3.20 -12.29
N TYR A 451 8.17 2.63 -12.22
CA TYR A 451 7.93 1.23 -11.80
C TYR A 451 7.38 0.35 -12.92
N GLY A 452 6.71 0.97 -13.90
CA GLY A 452 5.87 0.30 -14.90
C GLY A 452 6.58 -0.71 -15.77
N PHE A 453 5.81 -1.71 -16.21
CA PHE A 453 6.02 -2.40 -17.49
C PHE A 453 5.50 -1.54 -18.66
N ILE A 454 4.58 -0.62 -18.36
CA ILE A 454 4.03 0.37 -19.28
C ILE A 454 4.58 1.74 -18.88
N TYR A 455 5.31 2.37 -19.77
CA TYR A 455 5.76 3.75 -19.65
C TYR A 455 4.60 4.72 -19.87
N VAL A 456 4.57 5.80 -19.10
CA VAL A 456 3.66 6.93 -19.33
C VAL A 456 4.49 8.19 -19.62
N ASP A 457 4.20 8.84 -20.74
CA ASP A 457 4.83 10.10 -21.16
C ASP A 457 4.34 11.26 -20.29
N ARG A 458 4.89 11.33 -19.07
CA ARG A 458 4.66 12.38 -18.09
C ARG A 458 5.92 12.60 -17.26
N HIS A 459 6.21 13.85 -16.93
CA HIS A 459 7.45 14.27 -16.27
C HIS A 459 7.21 15.22 -15.10
N ASP A 460 8.21 15.31 -14.20
CA ASP A 460 8.15 16.13 -12.98
C ASP A 460 8.03 17.64 -13.25
N ASP A 461 8.40 18.10 -14.45
CA ASP A 461 8.24 19.49 -14.90
C ASP A 461 6.87 19.77 -15.54
N GLY A 462 5.97 18.79 -15.55
CA GLY A 462 4.63 18.89 -16.14
C GLY A 462 4.60 18.74 -17.65
N THR A 463 5.70 18.34 -18.29
CA THR A 463 5.71 17.96 -19.72
C THR A 463 5.25 16.51 -19.94
N GLY A 464 5.01 16.16 -21.20
CA GLY A 464 4.47 14.86 -21.62
C GLY A 464 2.96 14.90 -21.93
N ASP A 465 2.49 13.93 -22.72
CA ASP A 465 1.12 13.88 -23.25
C ASP A 465 0.25 12.72 -22.70
N PHE A 466 0.73 12.04 -21.66
CA PHE A 466 0.10 10.85 -21.07
C PHE A 466 0.04 9.63 -22.00
N SER A 467 0.73 9.61 -23.14
CA SER A 467 0.78 8.41 -23.99
C SER A 467 1.43 7.23 -23.29
N ARG A 468 0.89 6.02 -23.54
CA ARG A 468 1.39 4.75 -22.99
C ARG A 468 2.31 4.05 -23.98
N LYS A 469 3.46 3.55 -23.52
CA LYS A 469 4.41 2.75 -24.31
C LYS A 469 4.82 1.50 -23.55
N LYS A 470 4.99 0.37 -24.25
CA LYS A 470 5.46 -0.87 -23.62
C LYS A 470 6.98 -0.82 -23.46
N LYS A 471 7.47 -1.23 -22.30
CA LYS A 471 8.90 -1.48 -22.05
C LYS A 471 9.23 -2.94 -22.38
N ASP A 472 10.50 -3.31 -22.47
CA ASP A 472 10.90 -4.71 -22.71
C ASP A 472 10.33 -5.66 -21.65
N SER A 473 10.28 -5.20 -20.40
CA SER A 473 9.71 -5.93 -19.28
C SER A 473 8.21 -6.27 -19.42
N PHE A 474 7.47 -5.59 -20.30
CA PHE A 474 6.07 -5.93 -20.63
C PHE A 474 5.94 -7.32 -21.23
N ASP A 475 6.70 -7.59 -22.30
CA ASP A 475 6.65 -8.88 -22.99
C ASP A 475 7.29 -9.98 -22.15
N TRP A 476 8.29 -9.64 -21.32
CA TRP A 476 8.83 -10.55 -20.31
C TRP A 476 7.76 -10.98 -19.29
N TYR A 477 7.05 -10.05 -18.65
CA TYR A 477 6.06 -10.40 -17.64
C TYR A 477 4.85 -11.13 -18.25
N LYS A 478 4.49 -10.79 -19.49
CA LYS A 478 3.51 -11.55 -20.28
C LYS A 478 3.90 -13.02 -20.44
N LYS A 479 5.17 -13.31 -20.73
CA LYS A 479 5.70 -14.68 -20.83
C LYS A 479 5.69 -15.39 -19.47
N VAL A 480 6.03 -14.68 -18.39
CA VAL A 480 5.93 -15.21 -17.01
C VAL A 480 4.50 -15.67 -16.72
N ILE A 481 3.51 -14.81 -16.97
CA ILE A 481 2.12 -15.15 -16.69
C ILE A 481 1.62 -16.28 -17.58
N ALA A 482 1.93 -16.23 -18.88
CA ALA A 482 1.53 -17.27 -19.84
C ALA A 482 2.11 -18.66 -19.51
N SER A 483 3.29 -18.70 -18.89
CA SER A 483 3.93 -19.93 -18.42
C SER A 483 3.61 -20.27 -16.96
N ASN A 484 2.75 -19.48 -16.29
CA ASN A 484 2.47 -19.61 -14.87
C ASN A 484 3.74 -19.65 -13.99
N GLY A 485 4.72 -18.80 -14.31
CA GLY A 485 6.00 -18.71 -13.61
C GLY A 485 7.03 -19.80 -13.95
N GLU A 486 6.76 -20.67 -14.94
CA GLU A 486 7.72 -21.69 -15.38
C GLU A 486 8.85 -21.11 -16.26
N ASP A 487 8.56 -20.05 -17.03
CA ASP A 487 9.51 -19.34 -17.88
C ASP A 487 9.67 -17.88 -17.41
N ILE A 488 10.82 -17.62 -16.77
CA ILE A 488 11.22 -16.31 -16.24
C ILE A 488 12.47 -15.74 -16.93
N ASP A 489 12.93 -16.36 -18.02
CA ASP A 489 14.18 -16.05 -18.72
C ASP A 489 13.96 -15.43 -20.10
#